data_AF-A0A5J9T6L5-F1
#
_entry.id   AF-A0A5J9T6L5-F1
#
_cell.length_a   1.000
_cell.length_b   1.000
_cell.length_c   1.000
_cell.angle_alpha   90.00
_cell.angle_beta   90.00
_cell.angle_gamma   90.00
#
_symmetry.space_group_name_H-M   'P 1'
#
loop_
_entity.id
_entity.type
_entity.pdbx_description
1 polymer ?
#
loop_
_entity_poly.entity_id
_entity_poly.type
_entity_poly.pdbx_seq_one_letter_code
_entity_poly.pdbx_strand_id
1 'polypeptide(L)'
;MNVLLSAVASDLAGRLVSFLVAKYLEASATDDNDTAVRLQRALLRARVVVEEAEGRQIANQAMLLQLRQLRRALCRGAYALDAFRWRVLGDPNRRRSLATVNRSRSRLEAALRDVSELVVLLDGCPRVARQPYSAYLFMERCMFGRQLEKEEIIDFCLSSQPSCQDVDVLPIIGPHGVGKRTLVEHACLDERVRERFAKIHHLSSDQLVDLQRLLVDDTARSLMVIDMVDGGDADAESSWRRFHAAVHRHAHGGSKIIVISRTEAHSKSLGTVPPLRLLPPRREELWYFFRALAFGATDPDDHPELARIAMALCDFTMAVCEFTLYAAANTIAASLRADLSARSWRRVHKVYAEATSLQLGAASERFEAGHYYLCRPVKDAPGAPCLFTVRHKLIGVARSELPLVTMLDLLTGGSVPPAGATRFDVLVWQSRIPPYGSYVATCDMERASHLVAREKRARKRRRDRHDQ
;
A
#
# COMPACT_ATOMS: atom_id res chain seq x y z
N MET A 1 -55.07 -6.47 -8.31
CA MET A 1 -54.27 -7.60 -7.76
C MET A 1 -52.89 -7.20 -7.22
N ASN A 2 -52.20 -6.20 -7.79
CA ASN A 2 -50.81 -5.88 -7.37
C ASN A 2 -50.64 -5.18 -6.01
N VAL A 3 -51.65 -4.45 -5.52
CA VAL A 3 -51.56 -3.73 -4.23
C VAL A 3 -51.68 -4.68 -3.03
N LEU A 4 -52.53 -5.70 -3.13
CA LEU A 4 -52.74 -6.70 -2.07
C LEU A 4 -51.51 -7.61 -1.90
N LEU A 5 -50.81 -7.97 -2.99
CA LEU A 5 -49.56 -8.73 -2.95
C LEU A 5 -48.42 -7.94 -2.28
N SER A 6 -48.35 -6.63 -2.52
CA SER A 6 -47.36 -5.75 -1.87
C SER A 6 -47.62 -5.60 -0.37
N ALA A 7 -48.89 -5.47 0.04
CA ALA A 7 -49.25 -5.37 1.45
C ALA A 7 -48.91 -6.66 2.22
N VAL A 8 -49.27 -7.82 1.67
CA VAL A 8 -48.96 -9.13 2.28
C VAL A 8 -47.44 -9.39 2.33
N ALA A 9 -46.69 -9.00 1.28
CA ALA A 9 -45.23 -9.09 1.29
C ALA A 9 -44.58 -8.18 2.35
N SER A 10 -45.13 -6.98 2.54
CA SER A 10 -44.64 -6.02 3.55
C SER A 10 -44.91 -6.50 4.99
N ASP A 11 -46.07 -7.12 5.24
CA ASP A 11 -46.41 -7.70 6.55
C ASP A 11 -45.57 -8.94 6.86
N LEU A 12 -45.35 -9.82 5.87
CA LEU A 12 -44.42 -10.95 6.01
C LEU A 12 -42.98 -10.47 6.27
N ALA A 13 -42.51 -9.45 5.55
CA ALA A 13 -41.19 -8.86 5.79
C ALA A 13 -41.08 -8.25 7.19
N GLY A 14 -42.11 -7.52 7.64
CA GLY A 14 -42.16 -6.95 8.99
C GLY A 14 -42.16 -8.01 10.09
N ARG A 15 -42.91 -9.09 9.92
CA ARG A 15 -42.94 -10.23 10.86
C ARG A 15 -41.62 -10.99 10.88
N LEU A 16 -40.95 -11.13 9.74
CA LEU A 16 -39.65 -11.78 9.63
C LEU A 16 -38.54 -10.94 10.25
N VAL A 17 -38.60 -9.60 10.11
CA VAL A 17 -37.72 -8.66 10.81
C VAL A 17 -37.97 -8.72 12.32
N SER A 18 -39.23 -8.68 12.78
CA SER A 18 -39.57 -8.80 14.20
C SER A 18 -39.16 -10.15 14.80
N PHE A 19 -39.31 -11.25 14.07
CA PHE A 19 -38.83 -12.57 14.46
C PHE A 19 -37.30 -12.62 14.56
N LEU A 20 -36.59 -12.03 13.59
CA LEU A 20 -35.13 -11.93 13.63
C LEU A 20 -34.65 -11.03 14.76
N VAL A 21 -35.35 -9.93 15.06
CA VAL A 21 -35.05 -9.01 16.17
C VAL A 21 -35.32 -9.67 17.53
N ALA A 22 -36.45 -10.39 17.69
CA ALA A 22 -36.77 -11.14 18.90
C ALA A 22 -35.73 -12.24 19.16
N LYS A 23 -35.34 -13.00 18.11
CA LYS A 23 -34.27 -14.00 18.18
C LYS A 23 -32.87 -13.38 18.43
N TYR A 24 -32.68 -12.09 18.13
CA TYR A 24 -31.45 -11.35 18.39
C TYR A 24 -31.38 -10.79 19.83
N LEU A 25 -32.54 -10.56 20.45
CA LEU A 25 -32.66 -10.03 21.81
C LEU A 25 -32.69 -11.14 22.88
N GLU A 26 -33.16 -12.35 22.56
CA GLU A 26 -33.20 -13.48 23.50
C GLU A 26 -31.87 -14.24 23.68
N ALA A 27 -30.81 -13.88 22.94
CA ALA A 27 -29.48 -14.48 23.15
C ALA A 27 -28.69 -13.72 24.24
N SER A 28 -29.13 -13.86 25.49
CA SER A 28 -28.40 -13.41 26.68
C SER A 28 -27.72 -14.60 27.39
N ALA A 29 -26.50 -14.92 26.96
CA ALA A 29 -25.44 -15.53 27.76
C ALA A 29 -24.11 -15.34 26.98
N THR A 30 -23.19 -14.56 27.54
CA THR A 30 -21.91 -14.21 26.90
C THR A 30 -21.00 -15.43 26.81
N ASP A 31 -21.12 -16.17 25.71
CA ASP A 31 -20.07 -17.06 25.22
C ASP A 31 -19.02 -16.21 24.46
N ASP A 32 -17.74 -16.45 24.72
CA ASP A 32 -16.62 -15.83 24.00
C ASP A 32 -16.80 -16.04 22.47
N ASN A 33 -17.33 -17.20 22.10
CA ASN A 33 -17.61 -17.55 20.71
C ASN A 33 -18.75 -16.71 20.10
N ASP A 34 -19.79 -16.39 20.88
CA ASP A 34 -20.91 -15.55 20.41
C ASP A 34 -20.42 -14.15 20.00
N THR A 35 -19.53 -13.56 20.80
CA THR A 35 -18.96 -12.24 20.51
C THR A 35 -18.14 -12.23 19.21
N ALA A 36 -17.27 -13.24 19.02
CA ALA A 36 -16.45 -13.37 17.83
C ALA A 36 -17.31 -13.60 16.58
N VAL A 37 -18.34 -14.46 16.68
CA VAL A 37 -19.30 -14.72 15.60
C VAL A 37 -20.09 -13.46 15.24
N ARG A 38 -20.53 -12.67 16.21
CA ARG A 38 -21.23 -11.39 15.95
C ARG A 38 -20.34 -10.38 15.25
N LEU A 39 -19.07 -10.28 15.64
CA LEU A 39 -18.09 -9.44 14.92
C LEU A 39 -17.90 -9.94 13.48
N GLN A 40 -17.75 -11.25 13.27
CA GLN A 40 -17.62 -11.84 11.93
C GLN A 40 -18.82 -11.49 11.03
N ARG A 41 -20.06 -11.61 11.54
CA ARG A 41 -21.25 -11.19 10.80
C ARG A 41 -21.23 -9.69 10.46
N ALA A 42 -20.82 -8.84 11.39
CA ALA A 42 -20.70 -7.41 11.14
C ALA A 42 -19.63 -7.09 10.08
N LEU A 43 -18.49 -7.82 10.09
CA LEU A 43 -17.43 -7.70 9.08
C LEU A 43 -17.93 -8.06 7.69
N LEU A 44 -18.73 -9.12 7.56
CA LEU A 44 -19.32 -9.52 6.27
C LEU A 44 -20.20 -8.40 5.69
N ARG A 45 -21.10 -7.81 6.51
CA ARG A 45 -21.95 -6.70 6.05
C ARG A 45 -21.12 -5.49 5.62
N ALA A 46 -20.12 -5.12 6.41
CA ALA A 46 -19.24 -3.99 6.08
C ALA A 46 -18.43 -4.24 4.81
N ARG A 47 -17.97 -5.48 4.59
CA ARG A 47 -17.28 -5.86 3.36
C ARG A 47 -18.18 -5.68 2.13
N VAL A 48 -19.44 -6.12 2.18
CA VAL A 48 -20.39 -5.94 1.07
C VAL A 48 -20.53 -4.47 0.69
N VAL A 49 -20.70 -3.58 1.67
CA VAL A 49 -20.81 -2.13 1.42
C VAL A 49 -19.52 -1.56 0.83
N VAL A 50 -18.36 -1.94 1.37
CA VAL A 50 -17.05 -1.47 0.86
C VAL A 50 -16.80 -1.96 -0.56
N GLU A 51 -17.04 -3.24 -0.86
CA GLU A 51 -16.81 -3.82 -2.19
C GLU A 51 -17.71 -3.23 -3.27
N GLU A 52 -18.98 -2.95 -2.93
CA GLU A 52 -19.91 -2.24 -3.81
C GLU A 52 -19.46 -0.79 -4.03
N ALA A 53 -19.09 -0.07 -2.96
CA ALA A 53 -18.60 1.31 -3.05
C ALA A 53 -17.30 1.42 -3.87
N GLU A 54 -16.40 0.45 -3.74
CA GLU A 54 -15.17 0.35 -4.52
C GLU A 54 -15.42 0.04 -6.01
N GLY A 55 -16.64 -0.38 -6.37
CA GLY A 55 -17.08 -0.60 -7.75
C GLY A 55 -17.72 0.61 -8.39
N ARG A 56 -17.83 1.71 -7.65
CA ARG A 56 -18.55 2.92 -8.04
C ARG A 56 -17.56 4.08 -8.18
N GLN A 57 -17.82 4.98 -9.12
CA GLN A 57 -17.10 6.23 -9.25
C GLN A 57 -17.74 7.26 -8.31
N ILE A 58 -17.23 7.33 -7.08
CA ILE A 58 -17.74 8.23 -6.04
C ILE A 58 -16.95 9.54 -6.10
N ALA A 59 -17.57 10.61 -6.58
CA ALA A 59 -16.98 11.95 -6.58
C ALA A 59 -17.31 12.76 -5.32
N ASN A 60 -18.35 12.37 -4.58
CA ASN A 60 -18.76 13.11 -3.40
C ASN A 60 -17.79 12.87 -2.23
N GLN A 61 -17.14 13.95 -1.78
CA GLN A 61 -16.15 13.92 -0.70
C GLN A 61 -16.73 13.42 0.63
N ALA A 62 -17.98 13.75 0.97
CA ALA A 62 -18.63 13.27 2.20
C ALA A 62 -18.87 11.76 2.16
N MET A 63 -19.31 11.22 1.02
CA MET A 63 -19.47 9.78 0.80
C MET A 63 -18.12 9.05 0.91
N LEU A 64 -17.05 9.61 0.33
CA LEU A 64 -15.70 9.04 0.42
C LEU A 64 -15.16 9.07 1.87
N LEU A 65 -15.49 10.10 2.65
CA LEU A 65 -15.16 10.17 4.08
C LEU A 65 -15.90 9.11 4.89
N GLN A 66 -17.20 8.91 4.65
CA GLN A 66 -18.00 7.83 5.25
C GLN A 66 -17.41 6.45 4.91
N LEU A 67 -17.08 6.20 3.63
CA LEU A 67 -16.44 4.96 3.18
C LEU A 67 -15.08 4.73 3.87
N ARG A 68 -14.25 5.78 4.00
CA ARG A 68 -12.96 5.71 4.70
C ARG A 68 -13.15 5.33 6.18
N GLN A 69 -14.16 5.87 6.85
CA GLN A 69 -14.47 5.53 8.25
C GLN A 69 -14.90 4.06 8.39
N LEU A 70 -15.83 3.61 7.53
CA LEU A 70 -16.27 2.21 7.51
C LEU A 70 -15.11 1.25 7.25
N ARG A 71 -14.27 1.53 6.25
CA ARG A 71 -13.10 0.70 5.94
C ARG A 71 -12.11 0.64 7.10
N ARG A 72 -11.87 1.76 7.79
CA ARG A 72 -11.02 1.76 9.01
C ARG A 72 -11.60 0.87 10.10
N ALA A 73 -12.91 0.92 10.31
CA ALA A 73 -13.59 0.05 11.27
C ALA A 73 -13.52 -1.43 10.84
N LEU A 74 -13.72 -1.72 9.54
CA LEU A 74 -13.59 -3.04 8.94
C LEU A 74 -12.19 -3.62 9.16
N CYS A 75 -11.13 -2.88 8.80
CA CYS A 75 -9.74 -3.32 8.96
C CYS A 75 -9.41 -3.59 10.43
N ARG A 76 -9.81 -2.70 11.34
CA ARG A 76 -9.63 -2.87 12.78
C ARG A 76 -10.37 -4.07 13.35
N GLY A 77 -11.60 -4.28 12.91
CA GLY A 77 -12.41 -5.43 13.31
C GLY A 77 -11.82 -6.74 12.82
N ALA A 78 -11.41 -6.79 11.54
CA ALA A 78 -10.74 -7.93 10.95
C ALA A 78 -9.46 -8.26 11.73
N TYR A 79 -8.57 -7.29 11.92
CA TYR A 79 -7.34 -7.48 12.70
C TYR A 79 -7.60 -7.96 14.13
N ALA A 80 -8.61 -7.40 14.82
CA ALA A 80 -8.93 -7.81 16.19
C ALA A 80 -9.47 -9.24 16.28
N LEU A 81 -10.33 -9.65 15.33
CA LEU A 81 -10.87 -11.01 15.26
C LEU A 81 -9.75 -12.02 14.97
N ASP A 82 -8.94 -11.70 13.98
CA ASP A 82 -7.79 -12.44 13.52
C ASP A 82 -6.74 -12.64 14.63
N ALA A 83 -6.34 -11.55 15.28
CA ALA A 83 -5.42 -11.61 16.43
C ALA A 83 -6.01 -12.38 17.62
N PHE A 84 -7.34 -12.36 17.81
CA PHE A 84 -8.00 -13.18 18.82
C PHE A 84 -7.97 -14.67 18.47
N ARG A 85 -8.19 -15.02 17.21
CA ARG A 85 -8.20 -16.41 16.71
C ARG A 85 -6.83 -17.07 16.72
N TRP A 86 -5.79 -16.33 16.33
CA TRP A 86 -4.47 -16.92 16.04
C TRP A 86 -3.40 -16.60 17.08
N ARG A 87 -3.74 -15.90 18.17
CA ARG A 87 -2.91 -15.89 19.38
C ARG A 87 -2.99 -17.25 20.06
N VAL A 88 -1.83 -17.72 20.52
CA VAL A 88 -1.57 -19.06 21.05
C VAL A 88 -2.66 -19.48 22.04
N LEU A 89 -3.22 -20.68 21.82
CA LEU A 89 -4.00 -21.43 22.80
C LEU A 89 -3.20 -21.48 24.12
N GLY A 90 -3.50 -20.57 25.04
CA GLY A 90 -2.73 -20.37 26.28
C GLY A 90 -2.46 -18.92 26.70
N ASP A 91 -2.94 -17.89 25.98
CA ASP A 91 -2.73 -16.49 26.37
C ASP A 91 -3.47 -16.11 27.69
N PRO A 92 -2.74 -15.76 28.79
CA PRO A 92 -3.36 -15.29 30.03
C PRO A 92 -4.15 -13.97 29.85
N ASN A 93 -3.98 -13.27 28.71
CA ASN A 93 -4.71 -12.05 28.37
C ASN A 93 -5.99 -12.29 27.55
N ARG A 94 -6.54 -13.51 27.47
CA ARG A 94 -7.77 -13.81 26.70
C ARG A 94 -8.93 -12.83 26.97
N ARG A 95 -9.12 -12.43 28.24
CA ARG A 95 -10.12 -11.41 28.63
C ARG A 95 -9.86 -10.03 27.99
N ARG A 96 -8.60 -9.59 27.92
CA ARG A 96 -8.22 -8.32 27.26
C ARG A 96 -8.38 -8.39 25.75
N SER A 97 -8.07 -9.54 25.16
CA SER A 97 -8.28 -9.80 23.73
C SER A 97 -9.78 -9.79 23.39
N LEU A 98 -10.63 -10.42 24.19
CA LEU A 98 -12.08 -10.38 24.04
C LEU A 98 -12.65 -8.96 24.20
N ALA A 99 -12.16 -8.19 25.19
CA ALA A 99 -12.54 -6.77 25.33
C ALA A 99 -12.16 -5.95 24.09
N THR A 100 -11.08 -6.31 23.41
CA THR A 100 -10.65 -5.67 22.15
C THR A 100 -11.58 -6.06 20.99
N VAL A 101 -11.95 -7.34 20.87
CA VAL A 101 -12.96 -7.83 19.90
C VAL A 101 -14.29 -7.10 20.12
N ASN A 102 -14.76 -7.00 21.36
CA ASN A 102 -16.00 -6.29 21.71
C ASN A 102 -15.97 -4.81 21.35
N ARG A 103 -14.89 -4.11 21.68
CA ARG A 103 -14.72 -2.69 21.30
C ARG A 103 -14.70 -2.51 19.77
N SER A 104 -14.04 -3.41 19.05
CA SER A 104 -14.02 -3.38 17.58
C SER A 104 -15.40 -3.66 16.99
N ARG A 105 -16.17 -4.60 17.56
CA ARG A 105 -17.56 -4.86 17.17
C ARG A 105 -18.44 -3.63 17.32
N SER A 106 -18.46 -3.01 18.49
CA SER A 106 -19.29 -1.81 18.73
C SER A 106 -18.94 -0.67 17.78
N ARG A 107 -17.65 -0.47 17.49
CA ARG A 107 -17.19 0.55 16.53
C ARG A 107 -17.62 0.24 15.09
N LEU A 108 -17.53 -1.02 14.68
CA LEU A 108 -17.96 -1.43 13.34
C LEU A 108 -19.47 -1.31 13.18
N GLU A 109 -20.25 -1.66 14.20
CA GLU A 109 -21.69 -1.47 14.19
C GLU A 109 -22.11 0.00 14.16
N ALA A 110 -21.38 0.87 14.87
CA ALA A 110 -21.58 2.31 14.76
C ALA A 110 -21.29 2.81 13.34
N ALA A 111 -20.12 2.47 12.79
CA ALA A 111 -19.75 2.85 11.43
C ALA A 111 -20.72 2.32 10.37
N LEU A 112 -21.32 1.14 10.57
CA LEU A 112 -22.35 0.58 9.70
C LEU A 112 -23.67 1.36 9.75
N ARG A 113 -24.03 1.93 10.90
CA ARG A 113 -25.19 2.83 11.01
C ARG A 113 -24.92 4.17 10.33
N ASP A 114 -23.70 4.70 10.47
CA ASP A 114 -23.30 6.01 9.95
C ASP A 114 -23.14 6.06 8.42
N VAL A 115 -23.21 4.91 7.72
CA VAL A 115 -23.14 4.81 6.25
C VAL A 115 -24.48 4.51 5.60
N SER A 116 -25.61 4.65 6.32
CA SER A 116 -26.92 4.34 5.76
C SER A 116 -27.25 5.19 4.53
N GLU A 117 -26.91 6.47 4.55
CA GLU A 117 -27.08 7.43 3.48
C GLU A 117 -26.13 7.14 2.31
N LEU A 118 -24.88 6.76 2.62
CA LEU A 118 -23.91 6.31 1.61
C LEU A 118 -24.52 5.18 0.79
N VAL A 119 -25.04 4.14 1.45
CA VAL A 119 -25.60 2.95 0.77
C VAL A 119 -26.73 3.32 -0.19
N VAL A 120 -27.61 4.26 0.21
CA VAL A 120 -28.69 4.75 -0.66
C VAL A 120 -28.14 5.53 -1.86
N LEU A 121 -27.16 6.39 -1.63
CA LEU A 121 -26.60 7.25 -2.67
C LEU A 121 -25.66 6.53 -3.64
N LEU A 122 -25.10 5.36 -3.26
CA LEU A 122 -24.23 4.56 -4.12
C LEU A 122 -24.93 4.17 -5.44
N ASP A 123 -26.25 4.01 -5.44
CA ASP A 123 -26.97 3.62 -6.65
C ASP A 123 -26.88 4.67 -7.77
N GLY A 124 -26.83 5.95 -7.40
CA GLY A 124 -26.65 7.06 -8.34
C GLY A 124 -25.22 7.23 -8.85
N CYS A 125 -24.25 6.50 -8.31
CA CYS A 125 -22.86 6.58 -8.78
C CYS A 125 -22.63 5.62 -9.97
N PRO A 126 -21.99 6.10 -11.07
CA PRO A 126 -21.63 5.24 -12.19
C PRO A 126 -20.77 4.06 -11.74
N ARG A 127 -20.99 2.90 -12.35
CA ARG A 127 -20.12 1.73 -12.13
C ARG A 127 -18.82 1.93 -12.89
N VAL A 128 -17.71 1.69 -12.22
CA VAL A 128 -16.41 1.60 -12.87
C VAL A 128 -16.44 0.31 -13.71
N ALA A 129 -16.18 0.40 -15.01
CA ALA A 129 -16.19 -0.75 -15.90
C ALA A 129 -15.20 -1.80 -15.39
N ARG A 130 -15.73 -2.91 -14.85
CA ARG A 130 -14.96 -4.05 -14.34
C ARG A 130 -15.04 -5.18 -15.35
N GLN A 131 -13.91 -5.77 -15.72
CA GLN A 131 -13.91 -7.18 -16.09
C GLN A 131 -14.22 -7.99 -14.83
N PRO A 132 -15.10 -9.02 -14.89
CA PRO A 132 -15.57 -9.71 -13.69
C PRO A 132 -14.40 -10.44 -13.04
N TYR A 133 -14.01 -10.17 -11.78
CA TYR A 133 -13.14 -11.06 -11.01
C TYR A 133 -12.96 -10.59 -9.54
N SER A 134 -12.53 -11.53 -8.68
CA SER A 134 -12.35 -11.48 -7.21
C SER A 134 -11.73 -10.22 -6.58
N ALA A 135 -11.95 -10.08 -5.26
CA ALA A 135 -11.35 -9.03 -4.42
C ALA A 135 -9.81 -8.98 -4.44
N TYR A 136 -9.11 -10.09 -4.74
CA TYR A 136 -7.64 -10.11 -4.84
C TYR A 136 -7.12 -9.36 -6.08
N LEU A 137 -7.86 -9.36 -7.19
CA LEU A 137 -7.48 -8.63 -8.41
C LEU A 137 -7.75 -7.13 -8.29
N PHE A 138 -8.70 -6.73 -7.43
CA PHE A 138 -8.94 -5.31 -7.14
C PHE A 138 -7.71 -4.67 -6.48
N MET A 139 -7.12 -5.32 -5.48
CA MET A 139 -5.93 -4.80 -4.79
C MET A 139 -4.64 -4.85 -5.62
N GLU A 140 -4.66 -5.59 -6.73
CA GLU A 140 -3.56 -5.64 -7.70
C GLU A 140 -3.71 -4.60 -8.83
N ARG A 141 -4.88 -3.97 -8.99
CA ARG A 141 -5.16 -2.98 -10.05
C ARG A 141 -5.42 -1.56 -9.55
N CYS A 142 -5.71 -1.39 -8.26
CA CYS A 142 -5.95 -0.10 -7.64
C CYS A 142 -5.16 0.03 -6.33
N MET A 143 -4.71 1.24 -6.03
CA MET A 143 -4.04 1.51 -4.76
C MET A 143 -5.02 1.38 -3.59
N PHE A 144 -4.78 0.39 -2.71
CA PHE A 144 -5.58 0.18 -1.51
C PHE A 144 -5.60 1.43 -0.65
N GLY A 145 -6.77 1.83 -0.18
CA GLY A 145 -6.85 2.87 0.84
C GLY A 145 -7.01 4.32 0.36
N ARG A 146 -6.85 4.61 -0.94
CA ARG A 146 -6.56 5.97 -1.42
C ARG A 146 -7.64 6.67 -2.26
N GLN A 147 -8.88 6.22 -2.18
CA GLN A 147 -9.97 6.74 -3.00
C GLN A 147 -10.23 8.23 -2.74
N LEU A 148 -10.24 8.69 -1.47
CA LEU A 148 -10.42 10.10 -1.17
C LEU A 148 -9.27 10.94 -1.72
N GLU A 149 -8.03 10.55 -1.43
CA GLU A 149 -6.85 11.27 -1.91
C GLU A 149 -6.75 11.29 -3.45
N LYS A 150 -7.21 10.22 -4.13
CA LYS A 150 -7.30 10.18 -5.60
C LYS A 150 -8.32 11.20 -6.09
N GLU A 151 -9.51 11.23 -5.49
CA GLU A 151 -10.57 12.17 -5.89
C GLU A 151 -10.18 13.62 -5.61
N GLU A 152 -9.48 13.91 -4.51
CA GLU A 152 -8.94 15.26 -4.23
C GLU A 152 -7.97 15.74 -5.33
N ILE A 153 -7.16 14.84 -5.90
CA ILE A 153 -6.29 15.17 -7.05
C ILE A 153 -7.14 15.41 -8.30
N ILE A 154 -8.17 14.61 -8.53
CA ILE A 154 -9.05 14.77 -9.70
C ILE A 154 -9.84 16.07 -9.60
N ASP A 155 -10.40 16.40 -8.44
CA ASP A 155 -11.09 17.65 -8.16
C ASP A 155 -10.15 18.85 -8.39
N PHE A 156 -8.89 18.76 -7.94
CA PHE A 156 -7.88 19.76 -8.26
C PHE A 156 -7.64 19.87 -9.77
N CYS A 157 -7.55 18.77 -10.50
CA CYS A 157 -7.38 18.76 -11.95
C CYS A 157 -8.56 19.38 -12.70
N LEU A 158 -9.79 19.18 -12.21
CA LEU A 158 -11.02 19.64 -12.83
C LEU A 158 -11.43 21.06 -12.42
N SER A 159 -10.93 21.55 -11.29
CA SER A 159 -11.26 22.90 -10.81
C SER A 159 -10.86 23.96 -11.83
N SER A 160 -11.77 24.89 -12.08
CA SER A 160 -11.55 26.01 -13.01
C SER A 160 -11.61 27.30 -12.20
N GLN A 161 -10.50 28.05 -12.14
CA GLN A 161 -10.52 29.38 -11.54
C GLN A 161 -11.06 30.42 -12.54
N PRO A 162 -11.93 31.36 -12.12
CA PRO A 162 -12.56 32.31 -13.03
C PRO A 162 -11.64 33.39 -13.62
N SER A 163 -10.45 33.66 -13.08
CA SER A 163 -9.76 34.92 -13.41
C SER A 163 -8.31 35.06 -12.94
N CYS A 164 -7.40 34.12 -13.22
CA CYS A 164 -5.97 34.44 -13.12
C CYS A 164 -5.14 33.66 -14.14
N GLN A 165 -4.13 34.33 -14.70
CA GLN A 165 -3.07 33.73 -15.52
C GLN A 165 -2.13 32.83 -14.70
N ASP A 166 -2.34 32.70 -13.39
CA ASP A 166 -1.56 31.83 -12.51
C ASP A 166 -1.84 30.34 -12.78
N VAL A 167 -0.77 29.56 -12.79
CA VAL A 167 -0.82 28.10 -12.92
C VAL A 167 -0.98 27.48 -11.54
N ASP A 168 -2.06 26.72 -11.33
CA ASP A 168 -2.31 26.06 -10.06
C ASP A 168 -1.25 24.99 -9.77
N VAL A 169 -0.74 24.94 -8.55
CA VAL A 169 0.26 23.95 -8.10
C VAL A 169 -0.23 23.21 -6.85
N LEU A 170 -0.40 21.89 -6.97
CA LEU A 170 -0.75 20.98 -5.87
C LEU A 170 0.48 20.22 -5.35
N PRO A 171 0.96 20.49 -4.12
CA PRO A 171 1.99 19.68 -3.50
C PRO A 171 1.40 18.41 -2.90
N ILE A 172 2.02 17.27 -3.16
CA ILE A 172 1.73 15.97 -2.55
C ILE A 172 2.92 15.54 -1.71
N ILE A 173 2.68 15.40 -0.40
CA ILE A 173 3.74 15.28 0.59
C ILE A 173 3.54 14.02 1.42
N GLY A 174 4.63 13.34 1.71
CA GLY A 174 4.60 12.19 2.60
C GLY A 174 5.92 11.43 2.57
N PRO A 175 6.11 10.46 3.48
CA PRO A 175 7.34 9.69 3.56
C PRO A 175 7.72 8.97 2.24
N HIS A 176 8.96 8.49 2.16
CA HIS A 176 9.38 7.66 1.03
C HIS A 176 8.51 6.39 0.93
N GLY A 177 8.21 5.97 -0.31
CA GLY A 177 7.45 4.75 -0.65
C GLY A 177 6.03 4.58 -0.10
N VAL A 178 5.39 5.65 0.40
CA VAL A 178 3.95 5.63 0.76
C VAL A 178 3.00 5.58 -0.45
N GLY A 179 3.55 5.65 -1.67
CA GLY A 179 2.82 5.50 -2.93
C GLY A 179 2.36 6.81 -3.61
N LYS A 180 2.98 7.96 -3.28
CA LYS A 180 2.63 9.27 -3.88
C LYS A 180 2.59 9.25 -5.40
N ARG A 181 3.68 8.80 -6.03
CA ARG A 181 3.76 8.70 -7.49
C ARG A 181 2.67 7.79 -8.06
N THR A 182 2.48 6.61 -7.49
CA THR A 182 1.42 5.68 -7.90
C THR A 182 0.03 6.31 -7.78
N LEU A 183 -0.24 7.10 -6.73
CA LEU A 183 -1.51 7.80 -6.59
C LEU A 183 -1.73 8.82 -7.71
N VAL A 184 -0.73 9.65 -8.00
CA VAL A 184 -0.81 10.65 -9.07
C VAL A 184 -1.03 9.99 -10.42
N GLU A 185 -0.27 8.94 -10.72
CA GLU A 185 -0.40 8.17 -11.96
C GLU A 185 -1.82 7.60 -12.11
N HIS A 186 -2.41 7.10 -11.02
CA HIS A 186 -3.80 6.65 -11.03
C HIS A 186 -4.82 7.76 -11.29
N ALA A 187 -4.58 8.97 -10.78
CA ALA A 187 -5.42 10.13 -11.06
C ALA A 187 -5.26 10.61 -12.50
N CYS A 188 -4.03 10.62 -13.04
CA CYS A 188 -3.74 10.98 -14.43
C CYS A 188 -4.36 10.01 -15.45
N LEU A 189 -4.56 8.74 -15.07
CA LEU A 189 -5.24 7.75 -15.90
C LEU A 189 -6.77 7.87 -15.88
N ASP A 190 -7.34 8.65 -14.98
CA ASP A 190 -8.79 8.88 -14.91
C ASP A 190 -9.28 9.60 -16.18
N GLU A 191 -10.34 9.09 -16.81
CA GLU A 191 -10.84 9.62 -18.09
C GLU A 191 -11.15 11.11 -18.01
N ARG A 192 -11.75 11.56 -16.89
CA ARG A 192 -12.05 12.98 -16.65
C ARG A 192 -10.81 13.87 -16.69
N VAL A 193 -9.67 13.36 -16.23
CA VAL A 193 -8.39 14.08 -16.26
C VAL A 193 -7.79 14.03 -17.66
N ARG A 194 -7.83 12.86 -18.32
CA ARG A 194 -7.29 12.68 -19.68
C ARG A 194 -8.03 13.51 -20.73
N GLU A 195 -9.34 13.70 -20.58
CA GLU A 195 -10.14 14.54 -21.46
C GLU A 195 -9.84 16.03 -21.27
N ARG A 196 -9.32 16.43 -20.10
CA ARG A 196 -9.07 17.83 -19.75
C ARG A 196 -7.71 18.35 -20.24
N PHE A 197 -6.70 17.49 -20.28
CA PHE A 197 -5.32 17.85 -20.62
C PHE A 197 -4.87 17.12 -21.87
N ALA A 198 -4.40 17.86 -22.88
CA ALA A 198 -3.90 17.29 -24.12
C ALA A 198 -2.58 16.52 -23.92
N LYS A 199 -1.76 16.98 -22.96
CA LYS A 199 -0.46 16.39 -22.64
C LYS A 199 -0.29 16.26 -21.13
N ILE A 200 0.25 15.12 -20.69
CA ILE A 200 0.65 14.88 -19.30
C ILE A 200 2.15 14.60 -19.28
N HIS A 201 2.91 15.44 -18.59
CA HIS A 201 4.37 15.36 -18.51
C HIS A 201 4.78 14.83 -17.15
N HIS A 202 5.64 13.82 -17.11
CA HIS A 202 6.22 13.28 -15.88
C HIS A 202 7.70 13.65 -15.86
N LEU A 203 8.07 14.52 -14.94
CA LEU A 203 9.39 15.13 -14.85
C LEU A 203 10.04 14.79 -13.52
N SER A 204 11.36 14.66 -13.52
CA SER A 204 12.17 14.61 -12.32
C SER A 204 12.89 15.94 -12.11
N SER A 205 13.25 16.27 -10.86
CA SER A 205 13.82 17.59 -10.54
C SER A 205 15.12 17.92 -11.28
N ASP A 206 15.92 16.92 -11.63
CA ASP A 206 17.12 17.02 -12.47
C ASP A 206 16.82 17.48 -13.91
N GLN A 207 15.63 17.18 -14.43
CA GLN A 207 15.23 17.52 -15.78
C GLN A 207 14.65 18.95 -15.90
N LEU A 208 14.46 19.66 -14.78
CA LEU A 208 13.85 20.99 -14.77
C LEU A 208 14.73 22.06 -15.42
N VAL A 209 16.05 21.84 -15.49
CA VAL A 209 17.00 22.78 -16.08
C VAL A 209 16.91 22.76 -17.62
N ASP A 210 16.80 21.57 -18.20
CA ASP A 210 16.86 21.37 -19.67
C ASP A 210 15.50 21.60 -20.36
N LEU A 211 14.39 21.50 -19.62
CA LEU A 211 13.05 21.44 -20.20
C LEU A 211 12.29 22.78 -20.24
N GLN A 212 12.96 23.89 -19.88
CA GLN A 212 12.37 25.24 -19.84
C GLN A 212 11.76 25.71 -21.18
N ARG A 213 12.21 25.18 -22.32
CA ARG A 213 11.76 25.58 -23.67
C ARG A 213 10.95 24.54 -24.42
N LEU A 214 10.95 23.27 -23.98
CA LEU A 214 10.42 22.14 -24.76
C LEU A 214 9.03 21.66 -24.32
N LEU A 215 8.63 21.94 -23.08
CA LEU A 215 7.38 21.43 -22.51
C LEU A 215 6.25 22.45 -22.46
N VAL A 216 6.57 23.73 -22.66
CA VAL A 216 5.61 24.81 -22.51
C VAL A 216 5.08 25.17 -23.89
N ASP A 217 4.08 24.39 -24.30
CA ASP A 217 3.28 24.64 -25.49
C ASP A 217 2.10 25.54 -25.07
N ASP A 218 2.04 26.74 -25.64
CA ASP A 218 0.96 27.70 -25.38
C ASP A 218 -0.35 27.31 -26.08
N THR A 219 -0.32 26.30 -26.95
CA THR A 219 -1.47 25.90 -27.77
C THR A 219 -2.47 25.00 -27.02
N ALA A 220 -2.05 24.32 -25.95
CA ALA A 220 -2.89 23.33 -25.28
C ALA A 220 -2.65 23.19 -23.77
N ARG A 221 -3.70 22.85 -23.03
CA ARG A 221 -3.64 22.58 -21.59
C ARG A 221 -2.76 21.36 -21.31
N SER A 222 -1.79 21.55 -20.43
CA SER A 222 -0.87 20.50 -20.01
C SER A 222 -0.92 20.27 -18.50
N LEU A 223 -0.78 19.01 -18.08
CA LEU A 223 -0.58 18.62 -16.69
C LEU A 223 0.88 18.24 -16.47
N MET A 224 1.56 18.89 -15.54
CA MET A 224 2.98 18.63 -15.25
C MET A 224 3.11 17.98 -13.88
N VAL A 225 3.61 16.75 -13.83
CA VAL A 225 3.87 15.99 -12.61
C VAL A 225 5.38 15.99 -12.35
N ILE A 226 5.81 16.55 -11.22
CA ILE A 226 7.23 16.76 -10.92
C ILE A 226 7.61 15.98 -9.66
N ASP A 227 8.56 15.06 -9.78
CA ASP A 227 9.13 14.28 -8.69
C ASP A 227 10.36 15.02 -8.13
N MET A 228 10.23 15.62 -6.94
CA MET A 228 11.32 16.35 -6.29
C MET A 228 12.26 15.35 -5.61
N VAL A 229 13.50 15.25 -6.09
CA VAL A 229 14.52 14.43 -5.46
C VAL A 229 15.03 15.16 -4.21
N ASP A 230 14.80 14.64 -2.99
CA ASP A 230 15.47 15.26 -1.83
C ASP A 230 16.99 15.10 -1.94
N GLY A 231 17.65 16.20 -2.25
CA GLY A 231 18.92 16.62 -1.69
C GLY A 231 18.67 17.98 -1.04
N GLY A 232 19.33 18.28 0.07
CA GLY A 232 19.22 19.57 0.76
C GLY A 232 19.86 20.73 -0.01
N ASP A 233 19.53 20.87 -1.29
CA ASP A 233 20.22 21.78 -2.20
C ASP A 233 19.38 23.02 -2.47
N ALA A 234 20.00 24.18 -2.23
CA ALA A 234 19.51 25.47 -2.72
C ALA A 234 19.29 25.44 -4.26
N ASP A 235 19.95 24.52 -4.96
CA ASP A 235 19.85 24.29 -6.39
C ASP A 235 18.49 23.72 -6.82
N ALA A 236 17.86 22.87 -6.00
CA ALA A 236 16.54 22.32 -6.33
C ALA A 236 15.44 23.38 -6.21
N GLU A 237 15.50 24.23 -5.18
CA GLU A 237 14.55 25.33 -5.00
C GLU A 237 14.73 26.42 -6.07
N SER A 238 15.97 26.77 -6.42
CA SER A 238 16.23 27.73 -7.49
C SER A 238 15.80 27.19 -8.86
N SER A 239 16.02 25.90 -9.13
CA SER A 239 15.54 25.23 -10.35
C SER A 239 14.01 25.21 -10.43
N TRP A 240 13.34 24.90 -9.31
CA TRP A 240 11.87 24.99 -9.21
C TRP A 240 11.37 26.40 -9.50
N ARG A 241 11.95 27.44 -8.87
CA ARG A 241 11.50 28.83 -9.07
C ARG A 241 11.66 29.28 -10.53
N ARG A 242 12.77 28.91 -11.18
CA ARG A 242 13.00 29.19 -12.61
C ARG A 242 11.97 28.49 -13.49
N PHE A 243 11.73 27.20 -13.23
CA PHE A 243 10.74 26.41 -13.96
C PHE A 243 9.32 26.98 -13.78
N HIS A 244 8.90 27.23 -12.54
CA HIS A 244 7.61 27.82 -12.22
C HIS A 244 7.40 29.16 -12.93
N ALA A 245 8.42 30.04 -12.92
CA ALA A 245 8.36 31.31 -13.62
C ALA A 245 8.26 31.14 -15.16
N ALA A 246 8.91 30.13 -15.74
CA ALA A 246 8.83 29.85 -17.17
C ALA A 246 7.42 29.33 -17.55
N VAL A 247 6.88 28.39 -16.77
CA VAL A 247 5.54 27.82 -16.99
C VAL A 247 4.47 28.88 -16.80
N HIS A 248 4.56 29.70 -15.76
CA HIS A 248 3.62 30.81 -15.56
C HIS A 248 3.57 31.77 -16.76
N ARG A 249 4.71 32.02 -17.43
CA ARG A 249 4.75 32.98 -18.55
C ARG A 249 4.23 32.44 -19.88
N HIS A 250 4.38 31.14 -20.11
CA HIS A 250 4.17 30.58 -21.46
C HIS A 250 3.11 29.47 -21.50
N ALA A 251 2.68 28.91 -20.36
CA ALA A 251 1.73 27.82 -20.39
C ALA A 251 0.33 28.29 -20.76
N HIS A 252 -0.38 27.47 -21.52
CA HIS A 252 -1.79 27.70 -21.82
C HIS A 252 -2.61 27.84 -20.52
N GLY A 253 -3.55 28.79 -20.50
CA GLY A 253 -4.47 29.00 -19.38
C GLY A 253 -5.23 27.73 -18.99
N GLY A 254 -5.19 27.38 -17.71
CA GLY A 254 -5.78 26.14 -17.19
C GLY A 254 -4.85 24.92 -17.24
N SER A 255 -3.57 25.09 -17.58
CA SER A 255 -2.53 24.12 -17.25
C SER A 255 -2.34 24.05 -15.73
N LYS A 256 -1.92 22.89 -15.22
CA LYS A 256 -1.75 22.65 -13.78
C LYS A 256 -0.46 21.88 -13.49
N ILE A 257 0.06 22.05 -12.29
CA ILE A 257 1.26 21.37 -11.81
C ILE A 257 0.93 20.54 -10.56
N ILE A 258 1.45 19.33 -10.50
CA ILE A 258 1.45 18.47 -9.31
C ILE A 258 2.90 18.23 -8.91
N VAL A 259 3.26 18.59 -7.68
CA VAL A 259 4.62 18.41 -7.15
C VAL A 259 4.61 17.29 -6.13
N ILE A 260 5.42 16.25 -6.35
CA ILE A 260 5.61 15.15 -5.40
C ILE A 260 6.86 15.44 -4.58
N SER A 261 6.73 15.53 -3.26
CA SER A 261 7.85 15.77 -2.34
C SER A 261 7.82 14.83 -1.15
N ARG A 262 9.00 14.54 -0.57
CA ARG A 262 9.10 13.76 0.68
C ARG A 262 9.07 14.63 1.93
N THR A 263 9.45 15.90 1.83
CA THR A 263 9.62 16.79 2.99
C THR A 263 8.55 17.88 3.04
N GLU A 264 8.12 18.22 4.26
CA GLU A 264 7.23 19.37 4.50
C GLU A 264 7.97 20.71 4.43
N ALA A 265 9.31 20.71 4.51
CA ALA A 265 10.14 21.92 4.56
C ALA A 265 9.85 22.90 3.42
N HIS A 266 9.56 22.39 2.23
CA HIS A 266 9.27 23.20 1.03
C HIS A 266 7.77 23.22 0.69
N SER A 267 6.90 22.63 1.52
CA SER A 267 5.46 22.47 1.23
C SER A 267 4.73 23.78 0.94
N LYS A 268 5.08 24.83 1.69
CA LYS A 268 4.43 26.15 1.62
C LYS A 268 4.97 27.04 0.50
N SER A 269 6.21 26.80 0.05
CA SER A 269 6.83 27.58 -1.04
C SER A 269 6.59 26.97 -2.42
N LEU A 270 6.23 25.67 -2.48
CA LEU A 270 6.03 24.94 -3.73
C LEU A 270 4.60 25.03 -4.28
N GLY A 271 3.59 25.28 -3.45
CA GLY A 271 2.17 25.14 -3.83
C GLY A 271 1.38 26.43 -3.84
N THR A 272 0.35 26.49 -4.70
CA THR A 272 -0.69 27.53 -4.65
C THR A 272 -1.93 27.09 -3.87
N VAL A 273 -2.08 25.78 -3.64
CA VAL A 273 -3.17 25.19 -2.84
C VAL A 273 -2.62 24.42 -1.63
N PRO A 274 -3.45 24.14 -0.60
CA PRO A 274 -3.02 23.35 0.56
C PRO A 274 -2.42 21.99 0.14
N PRO A 275 -1.31 21.55 0.76
CA PRO A 275 -0.65 20.32 0.37
C PRO A 275 -1.47 19.08 0.75
N LEU A 276 -1.57 18.14 -0.19
CA LEU A 276 -2.17 16.83 0.01
C LEU A 276 -1.18 15.90 0.74
N ARG A 277 -1.52 15.50 1.97
CA ARG A 277 -0.64 14.68 2.81
C ARG A 277 -0.97 13.20 2.72
N LEU A 278 -0.02 12.42 2.19
CA LEU A 278 -0.09 10.96 2.17
C LEU A 278 0.65 10.35 3.36
N LEU A 279 -0.13 9.85 4.31
CA LEU A 279 0.38 9.14 5.49
C LEU A 279 0.58 7.64 5.19
N PRO A 280 1.53 6.95 5.84
CA PRO A 280 1.64 5.48 5.77
C PRO A 280 0.33 4.77 6.18
N PRO A 281 0.04 3.56 5.66
CA PRO A 281 -1.11 2.79 6.10
C PRO A 281 -1.01 2.43 7.58
N ARG A 282 -2.17 2.32 8.25
CA ARG A 282 -2.21 1.81 9.62
C ARG A 282 -1.90 0.32 9.66
N ARG A 283 -1.48 -0.19 10.82
CA ARG A 283 -1.17 -1.63 11.01
C ARG A 283 -2.33 -2.52 10.56
N GLU A 284 -3.56 -2.17 10.94
CA GLU A 284 -4.73 -2.98 10.62
C GLU A 284 -5.10 -2.91 9.12
N GLU A 285 -4.84 -1.77 8.48
CA GLU A 285 -5.03 -1.57 7.03
C GLU A 285 -3.98 -2.37 6.25
N LEU A 286 -2.71 -2.35 6.68
CA LEU A 286 -1.67 -3.16 6.05
C LEU A 286 -1.93 -4.65 6.26
N TRP A 287 -2.37 -5.08 7.44
CA TRP A 287 -2.76 -6.48 7.67
C TRP A 287 -3.87 -6.91 6.74
N TYR A 288 -4.94 -6.12 6.60
CA TYR A 288 -6.04 -6.43 5.68
C TYR A 288 -5.54 -6.58 4.24
N PHE A 289 -4.68 -5.65 3.80
CA PHE A 289 -4.04 -5.67 2.49
C PHE A 289 -3.15 -6.92 2.30
N PHE A 290 -2.23 -7.16 3.23
CA PHE A 290 -1.28 -8.27 3.18
C PHE A 290 -1.98 -9.63 3.22
N ARG A 291 -2.97 -9.79 4.10
CA ARG A 291 -3.78 -11.01 4.25
C ARG A 291 -4.44 -11.39 2.93
N ALA A 292 -5.12 -10.46 2.27
CA ALA A 292 -5.79 -10.75 1.01
C ALA A 292 -4.80 -11.03 -0.14
N LEU A 293 -3.61 -10.41 -0.16
CA LEU A 293 -2.58 -10.76 -1.14
C LEU A 293 -1.98 -12.16 -0.92
N ALA A 294 -1.64 -12.49 0.33
CA ALA A 294 -0.93 -13.73 0.67
C ALA A 294 -1.80 -14.98 0.48
N PHE A 295 -3.08 -14.91 0.85
CA PHE A 295 -4.00 -16.03 0.73
C PHE A 295 -4.75 -16.10 -0.61
N GLY A 296 -4.88 -14.97 -1.31
CA GLY A 296 -5.61 -14.91 -2.58
C GLY A 296 -7.07 -15.31 -2.41
N ALA A 297 -7.49 -16.37 -3.10
CA ALA A 297 -8.84 -16.93 -3.00
C ALA A 297 -9.03 -17.92 -1.84
N THR A 298 -7.95 -18.31 -1.17
CA THR A 298 -7.96 -19.32 -0.10
C THR A 298 -8.51 -18.72 1.19
N ASP A 299 -9.37 -19.43 1.92
CA ASP A 299 -9.84 -18.98 3.22
C ASP A 299 -8.73 -19.16 4.29
N PRO A 300 -8.28 -18.09 4.95
CA PRO A 300 -7.31 -18.19 6.03
C PRO A 300 -7.80 -18.99 7.25
N ASP A 301 -9.13 -19.11 7.43
CA ASP A 301 -9.71 -19.86 8.54
C ASP A 301 -9.47 -21.38 8.42
N ASP A 302 -9.34 -21.89 7.20
CA ASP A 302 -9.00 -23.30 6.93
C ASP A 302 -7.51 -23.63 7.20
N HIS A 303 -6.68 -22.59 7.37
CA HIS A 303 -5.23 -22.71 7.51
C HIS A 303 -4.67 -21.90 8.69
N PRO A 304 -5.02 -22.24 9.94
CA PRO A 304 -4.68 -21.45 11.12
C PRO A 304 -3.16 -21.30 11.35
N GLU A 305 -2.36 -22.31 11.02
CA GLU A 305 -0.91 -22.21 11.11
C GLU A 305 -0.35 -21.17 10.12
N LEU A 306 -0.85 -21.18 8.88
CA LEU A 306 -0.45 -20.24 7.85
C LEU A 306 -0.84 -18.81 8.25
N ALA A 307 -2.06 -18.61 8.76
CA ALA A 307 -2.55 -17.31 9.23
C ALA A 307 -1.65 -16.72 10.31
N ARG A 308 -1.19 -17.54 11.26
CA ARG A 308 -0.23 -17.13 12.29
C ARG A 308 1.12 -16.69 11.71
N ILE A 309 1.66 -17.44 10.74
CA ILE A 309 2.93 -17.09 10.08
C ILE A 309 2.78 -15.79 9.30
N ALA A 310 1.69 -15.63 8.54
CA ALA A 310 1.41 -14.40 7.80
C ALA A 310 1.31 -13.18 8.73
N MET A 311 0.62 -13.30 9.86
CA MET A 311 0.49 -12.20 10.81
C MET A 311 1.86 -11.78 11.37
N ALA A 312 2.70 -12.74 11.76
CA ALA A 312 4.06 -12.45 12.20
C ALA A 312 4.91 -11.75 11.13
N LEU A 313 4.80 -12.19 9.86
CA LEU A 313 5.47 -11.55 8.72
C LEU A 313 4.98 -10.12 8.47
N CYS A 314 3.68 -9.86 8.60
CA CYS A 314 3.12 -8.52 8.44
C CYS A 314 3.61 -7.57 9.54
N ASP A 315 3.64 -8.04 10.80
CA ASP A 315 4.14 -7.25 11.92
C ASP A 315 5.65 -6.96 11.76
N PHE A 316 6.43 -7.94 11.29
CA PHE A 316 7.84 -7.74 10.91
C PHE A 316 7.99 -6.67 9.80
N THR A 317 7.18 -6.76 8.75
CA THR A 317 7.21 -5.82 7.61
C THR A 317 6.97 -4.39 8.09
N MET A 318 6.01 -4.18 9.01
CA MET A 318 5.73 -2.88 9.62
C MET A 318 6.92 -2.34 10.44
N ALA A 319 7.61 -3.22 11.18
CA ALA A 319 8.69 -2.83 12.07
C ALA A 319 10.00 -2.51 11.33
N VAL A 320 10.25 -3.15 10.18
CA VAL A 320 11.54 -3.09 9.48
C VAL A 320 11.50 -2.30 8.17
N CYS A 321 10.38 -2.35 7.44
CA CYS A 321 10.26 -1.74 6.12
C CYS A 321 9.58 -0.36 6.18
N GLU A 322 10.10 0.56 6.99
CA GLU A 322 9.48 1.87 7.28
C GLU A 322 9.04 2.65 6.03
N PHE A 323 9.80 2.55 4.93
CA PHE A 323 9.58 3.36 3.73
C PHE A 323 9.16 2.56 2.49
N THR A 324 8.92 1.25 2.59
CA THR A 324 8.61 0.40 1.41
C THR A 324 7.49 -0.61 1.67
N LEU A 325 6.63 -0.33 2.66
CA LEU A 325 5.59 -1.24 3.17
C LEU A 325 4.76 -1.93 2.07
N TYR A 326 4.24 -1.19 1.09
CA TYR A 326 3.43 -1.79 0.01
C TYR A 326 4.24 -2.72 -0.90
N ALA A 327 5.46 -2.34 -1.27
CA ALA A 327 6.32 -3.17 -2.12
C ALA A 327 6.81 -4.43 -1.37
N ALA A 328 7.17 -4.27 -0.10
CA ALA A 328 7.57 -5.38 0.77
C ALA A 328 6.40 -6.36 0.99
N ALA A 329 5.22 -5.84 1.33
CA ALA A 329 4.01 -6.65 1.51
C ALA A 329 3.66 -7.46 0.26
N ASN A 330 3.73 -6.85 -0.94
CA ASN A 330 3.50 -7.57 -2.20
C ASN A 330 4.54 -8.66 -2.46
N THR A 331 5.83 -8.36 -2.27
CA THR A 331 6.91 -9.34 -2.48
C THR A 331 6.77 -10.55 -1.56
N ILE A 332 6.54 -10.31 -0.28
CA ILE A 332 6.40 -11.37 0.73
C ILE A 332 5.12 -12.17 0.44
N ALA A 333 4.00 -11.51 0.18
CA ALA A 333 2.73 -12.17 -0.13
C ALA A 333 2.83 -13.04 -1.39
N ALA A 334 3.50 -12.56 -2.45
CA ALA A 334 3.73 -13.35 -3.67
C ALA A 334 4.55 -14.62 -3.37
N SER A 335 5.55 -14.51 -2.49
CA SER A 335 6.38 -15.65 -2.07
C SER A 335 5.60 -16.69 -1.26
N LEU A 336 4.68 -16.25 -0.41
CA LEU A 336 3.79 -17.14 0.35
C LEU A 336 2.76 -17.82 -0.57
N ARG A 337 2.17 -17.06 -1.50
CA ARG A 337 1.13 -17.55 -2.41
C ARG A 337 1.65 -18.56 -3.44
N ALA A 338 2.95 -18.57 -3.72
CA ALA A 338 3.57 -19.52 -4.64
C ALA A 338 3.52 -20.98 -4.15
N ASP A 339 3.49 -21.20 -2.83
CA ASP A 339 3.39 -22.53 -2.23
C ASP A 339 2.68 -22.42 -0.87
N LEU A 340 1.42 -22.85 -0.81
CA LEU A 340 0.55 -22.80 0.38
C LEU A 340 0.86 -23.88 1.42
N SER A 341 2.04 -24.51 1.38
CA SER A 341 2.47 -25.44 2.43
C SER A 341 3.05 -24.73 3.65
N ALA A 342 2.74 -25.25 4.84
CA ALA A 342 3.32 -24.75 6.09
C ALA A 342 4.85 -24.81 6.10
N ARG A 343 5.45 -25.81 5.43
CA ARG A 343 6.90 -25.93 5.28
C ARG A 343 7.48 -24.75 4.51
N SER A 344 6.87 -24.36 3.39
CA SER A 344 7.32 -23.22 2.60
C SER A 344 7.14 -21.90 3.36
N TRP A 345 5.99 -21.70 4.01
CA TRP A 345 5.71 -20.48 4.76
C TRP A 345 6.66 -20.28 5.95
N ARG A 346 6.96 -21.34 6.72
CA ARG A 346 7.95 -21.28 7.82
C ARG A 346 9.34 -20.90 7.30
N ARG A 347 9.73 -21.42 6.14
CA ARG A 347 11.01 -21.13 5.50
C ARG A 347 11.07 -19.67 5.04
N VAL A 348 10.05 -19.16 4.34
CA VAL A 348 9.96 -17.75 3.97
C VAL A 348 10.00 -16.85 5.21
N HIS A 349 9.21 -17.18 6.24
CA HIS A 349 9.26 -16.47 7.52
C HIS A 349 10.65 -16.48 8.15
N LYS A 350 11.36 -17.62 8.14
CA LYS A 350 12.75 -17.69 8.64
C LYS A 350 13.69 -16.75 7.88
N VAL A 351 13.60 -16.69 6.55
CA VAL A 351 14.44 -15.81 5.73
C VAL A 351 14.24 -14.34 6.11
N TYR A 352 12.99 -13.90 6.28
CA TYR A 352 12.68 -12.53 6.64
C TYR A 352 12.92 -12.24 8.13
N ALA A 353 12.60 -13.15 9.05
CA ALA A 353 12.83 -12.97 10.48
C ALA A 353 14.33 -12.91 10.84
N GLU A 354 15.19 -13.60 10.08
CA GLU A 354 16.65 -13.50 10.20
C GLU A 354 17.23 -12.32 9.39
N ALA A 355 16.41 -11.58 8.64
CA ALA A 355 16.90 -10.47 7.85
C ALA A 355 17.28 -9.29 8.75
N THR A 356 18.56 -8.89 8.68
CA THR A 356 19.05 -7.73 9.43
C THR A 356 19.08 -6.53 8.49
N SER A 357 18.34 -5.47 8.85
CA SER A 357 18.53 -4.14 8.26
C SER A 357 19.84 -3.58 8.78
N LEU A 358 20.79 -3.33 7.88
CA LEU A 358 22.07 -2.72 8.23
C LEU A 358 22.07 -1.29 7.72
N GLN A 359 21.98 -0.32 8.63
CA GLN A 359 22.45 1.04 8.34
C GLN A 359 23.98 1.01 8.40
N LEU A 360 24.63 0.74 7.28
CA LEU A 360 26.07 0.90 7.16
C LEU A 360 26.36 2.41 7.20
N GLY A 361 26.51 2.95 8.42
CA GLY A 361 26.99 4.31 8.64
C GLY A 361 28.38 4.51 8.07
N ALA A 362 28.69 5.76 7.71
CA ALA A 362 29.91 6.25 7.07
C ALA A 362 31.21 5.96 7.85
N ALA A 363 31.57 4.69 8.01
CA ALA A 363 32.84 4.22 8.54
C ALA A 363 33.74 3.64 7.44
N SER A 364 33.50 4.05 6.18
CA SER A 364 34.39 3.86 5.05
C SER A 364 34.00 4.87 3.99
N GLU A 365 34.96 5.70 3.59
CA GLU A 365 34.86 6.92 2.77
C GLU A 365 34.42 6.70 1.30
N ARG A 366 33.57 5.72 0.99
CA ARG A 366 33.16 5.43 -0.40
C ARG A 366 31.73 4.94 -0.59
N PHE A 367 30.84 5.06 0.39
CA PHE A 367 29.50 4.48 0.29
C PHE A 367 28.40 5.54 0.32
N GLU A 368 27.66 5.65 -0.79
CA GLU A 368 26.36 6.31 -0.84
C GLU A 368 25.44 5.67 0.21
N ALA A 369 24.66 6.50 0.89
CA ALA A 369 23.72 6.10 1.94
C ALA A 369 22.59 5.22 1.37
N GLY A 370 22.84 3.93 1.18
CA GLY A 370 21.86 2.93 0.72
C GLY A 370 21.29 2.10 1.87
N HIS A 371 20.04 1.68 1.76
CA HIS A 371 19.45 0.67 2.65
C HIS A 371 19.92 -0.73 2.23
N TYR A 372 20.56 -1.46 3.15
CA TYR A 372 21.07 -2.81 2.92
C TYR A 372 20.25 -3.84 3.70
N TYR A 373 19.93 -4.96 3.04
CA TYR A 373 19.24 -6.10 3.66
C TYR A 373 20.12 -7.35 3.54
N LEU A 374 20.53 -7.91 4.68
CA LEU A 374 21.28 -9.16 4.75
C LEU A 374 20.32 -10.31 5.06
N CYS A 375 20.21 -11.31 4.19
CA CYS A 375 19.40 -12.51 4.43
C CYS A 375 19.99 -13.76 3.74
N ARG A 376 19.32 -14.91 3.88
CA ARG A 376 19.72 -16.19 3.27
C ARG A 376 18.55 -16.75 2.45
N PRO A 377 18.23 -16.17 1.29
CA PRO A 377 16.99 -16.47 0.59
C PRO A 377 17.05 -17.76 -0.24
N VAL A 378 18.25 -18.22 -0.63
CA VAL A 378 18.44 -19.31 -1.59
C VAL A 378 18.00 -20.66 -1.00
N LYS A 379 16.90 -21.22 -1.53
CA LYS A 379 16.26 -22.46 -1.02
C LYS A 379 17.21 -23.66 -0.94
N ASP A 380 18.01 -23.89 -1.98
CA ASP A 380 18.85 -25.09 -2.13
C ASP A 380 20.35 -24.85 -1.83
N ALA A 381 20.70 -23.62 -1.42
CA ALA A 381 21.99 -23.29 -0.82
C ALA A 381 21.80 -22.68 0.59
N PRO A 382 21.17 -23.42 1.52
CA PRO A 382 20.82 -22.91 2.85
C PRO A 382 22.09 -22.58 3.64
N GLY A 383 22.43 -21.30 3.73
CA GLY A 383 23.60 -20.83 4.49
C GLY A 383 24.36 -19.69 3.83
N ALA A 384 24.32 -19.59 2.49
CA ALA A 384 25.00 -18.52 1.76
C ALA A 384 24.36 -17.16 2.08
N PRO A 385 25.08 -16.24 2.75
CA PRO A 385 24.55 -14.92 3.04
C PRO A 385 24.49 -14.09 1.75
N CYS A 386 23.39 -13.37 1.56
CA CYS A 386 23.19 -12.46 0.44
C CYS A 386 22.96 -11.05 0.99
N LEU A 387 23.76 -10.09 0.52
CA LEU A 387 23.57 -8.67 0.84
C LEU A 387 22.85 -8.02 -0.33
N PHE A 388 21.65 -7.51 -0.08
CA PHE A 388 20.87 -6.79 -1.08
C PHE A 388 21.05 -5.29 -0.91
N THR A 389 21.42 -4.61 -2.00
CA THR A 389 21.42 -3.16 -2.11
C THR A 389 20.31 -2.76 -3.06
N VAL A 390 19.31 -2.01 -2.57
CA VAL A 390 18.23 -1.49 -3.41
C VAL A 390 18.83 -0.45 -4.34
N ARG A 391 18.79 -0.72 -5.65
CA ARG A 391 19.43 0.15 -6.65
C ARG A 391 18.46 1.18 -7.17
N HIS A 392 17.40 0.77 -7.87
CA HIS A 392 16.51 1.70 -8.57
C HIS A 392 15.08 1.17 -8.72
N LYS A 393 14.13 2.11 -8.84
CA LYS A 393 12.80 1.85 -9.42
C LYS A 393 12.87 2.19 -10.90
N LEU A 394 12.84 1.16 -11.74
CA LEU A 394 12.81 1.30 -13.20
C LEU A 394 11.37 1.46 -13.69
N ILE A 395 11.11 2.37 -14.62
CA ILE A 395 9.78 2.61 -15.21
C ILE A 395 9.92 2.57 -16.73
N GLY A 396 9.01 1.88 -17.42
CA GLY A 396 9.00 1.80 -18.88
C GLY A 396 10.08 0.91 -19.51
N VAL A 397 10.80 0.13 -18.71
CA VAL A 397 11.86 -0.78 -19.17
C VAL A 397 11.27 -2.06 -19.77
N ALA A 398 11.81 -2.52 -20.91
CA ALA A 398 11.38 -3.74 -21.58
C ALA A 398 11.66 -4.98 -20.72
N ARG A 399 10.81 -6.02 -20.82
CA ARG A 399 11.00 -7.26 -20.04
C ARG A 399 12.36 -7.93 -20.31
N SER A 400 12.92 -7.77 -21.50
CA SER A 400 14.23 -8.29 -21.89
C SER A 400 15.40 -7.63 -21.16
N GLU A 401 15.20 -6.42 -20.64
CA GLU A 401 16.23 -5.64 -19.91
C GLU A 401 16.14 -5.85 -18.40
N LEU A 402 15.10 -6.54 -17.91
CA LEU A 402 14.94 -6.83 -16.49
C LEU A 402 15.83 -8.01 -16.08
N PRO A 403 16.30 -8.05 -14.81
CA PRO A 403 17.06 -9.17 -14.32
C PRO A 403 16.29 -10.49 -14.44
N LEU A 404 16.96 -11.52 -14.95
CA LEU A 404 16.38 -12.87 -15.10
C LEU A 404 16.08 -13.54 -13.76
N VAL A 405 16.90 -13.26 -12.74
CA VAL A 405 16.72 -13.84 -11.40
C VAL A 405 15.74 -12.97 -10.61
N THR A 406 14.66 -13.57 -10.11
CA THR A 406 13.70 -12.88 -9.26
C THR A 406 13.90 -13.22 -7.78
N MET A 407 13.44 -12.34 -6.88
CA MET A 407 13.41 -12.64 -5.44
C MET A 407 12.54 -13.87 -5.14
N LEU A 408 11.45 -14.04 -5.89
CA LEU A 408 10.60 -15.22 -5.80
C LEU A 408 11.37 -16.50 -6.14
N ASP A 409 12.19 -16.46 -7.19
CA ASP A 409 12.99 -17.62 -7.59
C ASP A 409 14.00 -18.03 -6.52
N LEU A 410 14.73 -17.05 -5.96
CA LEU A 410 15.67 -17.30 -4.86
C LEU A 410 14.93 -17.98 -3.69
N LEU A 411 13.75 -17.45 -3.34
CA LEU A 411 12.90 -17.94 -2.27
C LEU A 411 12.12 -19.21 -2.60
N THR A 412 12.06 -19.69 -3.84
CA THR A 412 11.27 -20.90 -4.19
C THR A 412 12.11 -22.00 -4.81
N GLY A 413 13.36 -21.71 -5.16
CA GLY A 413 14.26 -22.61 -5.91
C GLY A 413 13.93 -22.65 -7.40
N GLY A 414 13.19 -21.67 -7.93
CA GLY A 414 12.74 -21.64 -9.33
C GLY A 414 13.86 -21.34 -10.34
N SER A 415 14.87 -20.57 -9.93
CA SER A 415 16.08 -20.30 -10.70
C SER A 415 17.28 -20.14 -9.75
N VAL A 416 18.44 -20.62 -10.19
CA VAL A 416 19.71 -20.52 -9.46
C VAL A 416 20.46 -19.29 -9.97
N PRO A 417 21.20 -18.55 -9.12
CA PRO A 417 22.09 -17.50 -9.58
C PRO A 417 22.97 -17.97 -10.75
N PRO A 418 23.38 -17.07 -11.66
CA PRO A 418 24.26 -17.43 -12.78
C PRO A 418 25.47 -18.21 -12.26
N ALA A 419 25.83 -19.31 -12.92
CA ALA A 419 26.86 -20.23 -12.43
C ALA A 419 28.17 -19.48 -12.11
N GLY A 420 28.58 -19.51 -10.84
CA GLY A 420 29.80 -18.84 -10.36
C GLY A 420 29.69 -17.34 -10.07
N ALA A 421 28.54 -16.69 -10.31
CA ALA A 421 28.38 -15.27 -10.04
C ALA A 421 28.16 -14.99 -8.54
N THR A 422 29.07 -14.24 -7.93
CA THR A 422 28.96 -13.75 -6.54
C THR A 422 28.20 -12.43 -6.42
N ARG A 423 27.99 -11.74 -7.55
CA ARG A 423 27.25 -10.47 -7.63
C ARG A 423 26.38 -10.43 -8.87
N PHE A 424 25.09 -10.15 -8.71
CA PHE A 424 24.11 -10.11 -9.80
C PHE A 424 22.89 -9.27 -9.40
N ASP A 425 22.16 -8.77 -10.39
CA ASP A 425 20.92 -8.03 -10.15
C ASP A 425 19.73 -8.98 -10.01
N VAL A 426 18.80 -8.59 -9.16
CA VAL A 426 17.62 -9.36 -8.79
C VAL A 426 16.39 -8.49 -8.94
N LEU A 427 15.41 -8.98 -9.70
CA LEU A 427 14.09 -8.37 -9.75
C LEU A 427 13.35 -8.70 -8.45
N VAL A 428 13.21 -7.71 -7.57
CA VAL A 428 12.56 -7.86 -6.27
C VAL A 428 11.06 -7.94 -6.42
N TRP A 429 10.49 -7.00 -7.18
CA TRP A 429 9.05 -6.93 -7.41
C TRP A 429 8.74 -6.12 -8.66
N GLN A 430 7.64 -6.45 -9.32
CA GLN A 430 7.07 -5.66 -10.40
C GLN A 430 5.66 -5.21 -10.02
N SER A 431 5.45 -3.90 -10.03
CA SER A 431 4.15 -3.31 -9.70
C SER A 431 3.12 -3.66 -10.77
N ARG A 432 1.97 -4.19 -10.33
CA ARG A 432 0.79 -4.39 -11.18
C ARG A 432 -0.08 -3.14 -11.31
N ILE A 433 0.27 -2.09 -10.55
CA ILE A 433 -0.38 -0.78 -10.60
C ILE A 433 0.56 0.27 -11.21
N PRO A 434 0.01 1.28 -11.92
CA PRO A 434 0.75 2.44 -12.43
C PRO A 434 1.72 3.06 -11.40
N PRO A 435 2.92 3.51 -11.83
CA PRO A 435 3.43 3.52 -13.20
C PRO A 435 4.09 2.20 -13.62
N TYR A 436 3.66 1.05 -13.07
CA TYR A 436 4.20 -0.28 -13.39
C TYR A 436 5.71 -0.41 -13.14
N GLY A 437 6.17 0.24 -12.07
CA GLY A 437 7.59 0.25 -11.72
C GLY A 437 8.13 -1.15 -11.39
N SER A 438 9.34 -1.42 -11.84
CA SER A 438 10.12 -2.61 -11.52
C SER A 438 11.18 -2.26 -10.48
N TYR A 439 11.20 -3.00 -9.38
CA TYR A 439 12.10 -2.79 -8.25
C TYR A 439 13.26 -3.76 -8.36
N VAL A 440 14.46 -3.23 -8.58
CA VAL A 440 15.68 -4.02 -8.76
C VAL A 440 16.63 -3.79 -7.60
N ALA A 441 17.18 -4.87 -7.07
CA ALA A 441 18.24 -4.85 -6.08
C ALA A 441 19.45 -5.63 -6.59
N THR A 442 20.65 -5.18 -6.24
CA THR A 442 21.87 -5.95 -6.48
C THR A 442 22.11 -6.88 -5.30
N CYS A 443 22.29 -8.16 -5.58
CA CYS A 443 22.74 -9.16 -4.63
C CYS A 443 24.27 -9.25 -4.68
N ASP A 444 24.92 -9.19 -3.51
CA ASP A 444 26.36 -9.36 -3.32
C ASP A 444 26.61 -10.42 -2.24
N MET A 445 26.99 -11.62 -2.65
CA MET A 445 27.23 -12.77 -1.77
C MET A 445 28.61 -12.73 -1.11
N GLU A 446 29.60 -12.17 -1.81
CA GLU A 446 30.98 -12.08 -1.32
C GLU A 446 31.07 -11.07 -0.18
N ARG A 447 30.52 -9.87 -0.37
CA ARG A 447 30.45 -8.84 0.65
C ARG A 447 29.64 -9.30 1.86
N ALA A 448 28.56 -10.03 1.64
CA ALA A 448 27.77 -10.63 2.70
C ALA A 448 28.60 -11.62 3.55
N SER A 449 29.40 -12.47 2.89
CA SER A 449 30.26 -13.44 3.55
C SER A 449 31.33 -12.76 4.42
N HIS A 450 31.95 -11.68 3.92
CA HIS A 450 32.89 -10.87 4.69
C HIS A 450 32.25 -10.22 5.93
N LEU A 451 31.05 -9.66 5.80
CA LEU A 451 30.33 -9.04 6.91
C LEU A 451 30.00 -10.06 8.01
N VAL A 452 29.47 -11.22 7.63
CA VAL A 452 29.15 -12.31 8.58
C VAL A 452 30.42 -12.82 9.28
N ALA A 453 31.53 -12.96 8.56
CA ALA A 453 32.80 -13.36 9.16
C ALA A 453 33.32 -12.33 10.17
N ARG A 454 33.18 -11.02 9.87
CA ARG A 454 33.58 -9.93 10.76
C ARG A 454 32.76 -9.91 12.05
N GLU A 455 31.44 -10.08 11.96
CA GLU A 455 30.57 -10.16 13.14
C GLU A 455 30.90 -11.37 14.03
N LYS A 456 31.12 -12.54 13.43
CA LYS A 456 31.53 -13.75 14.18
C LYS A 456 32.83 -13.51 14.95
N ARG A 457 33.82 -12.88 14.32
CA ARG A 457 35.09 -12.50 14.97
C ARG A 457 34.89 -11.51 16.11
N ALA A 458 34.04 -10.50 15.93
CA ALA A 458 33.73 -9.50 16.95
C ALA A 458 33.01 -10.11 18.17
N ARG A 459 32.04 -11.02 17.94
CA ARG A 459 31.34 -11.74 19.03
C ARG A 459 32.28 -12.64 19.81
N LYS A 460 33.20 -13.34 19.13
CA LYS A 460 34.23 -14.16 19.79
C LYS A 460 35.10 -13.29 20.72
N ARG A 461 35.64 -12.18 20.21
CA ARG A 461 36.44 -11.23 21.01
C ARG A 461 35.70 -10.64 22.22
N ARG A 462 34.38 -10.49 22.15
CA ARG A 462 33.56 -10.00 23.28
C ARG A 462 33.35 -11.09 24.35
N ARG A 463 33.19 -12.36 23.96
CA ARG A 463 33.12 -13.49 24.89
C ARG A 463 34.46 -13.72 25.59
N ASP A 464 35.54 -13.73 24.82
CA ASP A 464 36.90 -13.92 25.35
C ASP A 464 37.33 -12.80 26.34
N ARG A 465 36.66 -11.64 26.31
CA ARG A 465 36.86 -10.51 27.26
C ARG A 465 35.92 -10.53 28.47
N HIS A 466 34.90 -11.38 28.46
CA HIS A 466 33.95 -11.50 29.57
C HIS A 466 34.28 -12.71 30.46
N ASP A 467 35.04 -13.67 29.91
CA ASP A 467 35.59 -14.84 30.61
C ASP A 467 36.99 -14.58 31.22
N GLN A 468 37.49 -13.33 31.12
CA GLN A 468 38.67 -12.80 31.82
C GLN A 468 38.21 -11.78 32.86
#